data_AF-A0A6J0BJD2-F1
#
_entry.id   AF-A0A6J0BJD2-F1
#
_cell.length_a   1.000
_cell.length_b   1.000
_cell.length_c   1.000
_cell.angle_alpha   90.00
_cell.angle_beta   90.00
_cell.angle_gamma   90.00
#
_symmetry.space_group_name_H-M   'P 1'
#
loop_
_entity.id
_entity.type
_entity.pdbx_description
1 polymer ?
#
loop_
_entity_poly.entity_id
_entity_poly.type
_entity_poly.pdbx_seq_one_letter_code
_entity_poly.pdbx_strand_id
1 'polypeptide(L)'
;MPSFLPYFAFLFVVFVGFSQPTFGQGEYGTAKFGESCEQDYHCIQNAFCLAQSTCRCEPRYLPIPDFSACIPTIGLHCSSNVNCTGMSNAECKQNVCACKEAFTVDISNSSNCLPRPVAENDRCQRNDDCTDSLQRALCINGLCQCLTSHHFTLTTGTCVKSSGVLDTCEADYQCFSPDKADPDLLECRERLCKCRPGKSSKYCNGAPSNSATMLAVVFLFFTKYLT
;
A
#
# COMPACT_ATOMS: atom_id res chain seq x y z
N MET A 1 82.72 23.16 -59.03
CA MET A 1 82.31 21.93 -59.74
C MET A 1 82.78 20.73 -58.92
N PRO A 2 82.01 19.64 -58.79
CA PRO A 2 80.58 19.49 -59.03
C PRO A 2 79.84 18.64 -57.95
N SER A 3 78.49 18.68 -58.04
CA SER A 3 77.50 17.58 -57.83
C SER A 3 77.40 16.92 -56.44
N PHE A 4 76.25 16.81 -55.78
CA PHE A 4 74.98 16.21 -56.23
C PHE A 4 73.74 16.75 -55.46
N LEU A 5 72.59 16.65 -56.14
CA LEU A 5 71.21 17.06 -55.80
C LEU A 5 70.53 16.15 -54.72
N PRO A 6 69.28 16.42 -54.29
CA PRO A 6 68.84 16.39 -52.89
C PRO A 6 68.12 15.10 -52.51
N TYR A 7 68.20 14.71 -51.23
CA TYR A 7 67.34 13.66 -50.67
C TYR A 7 66.31 14.28 -49.73
N PHE A 8 65.07 14.34 -50.22
CA PHE A 8 63.86 14.59 -49.44
C PHE A 8 63.67 13.42 -48.47
N ALA A 9 64.04 13.61 -47.20
CA ALA A 9 63.69 12.68 -46.14
C ALA A 9 62.28 13.04 -45.62
N PHE A 10 61.25 12.44 -46.23
CA PHE A 10 59.92 12.36 -45.63
C PHE A 10 60.01 11.50 -44.36
N LEU A 11 60.14 12.15 -43.20
CA LEU A 11 59.88 11.51 -41.92
C LEU A 11 58.37 11.27 -41.82
N PHE A 12 57.94 10.09 -42.27
CA PHE A 12 56.66 9.52 -41.88
C PHE A 12 56.70 9.26 -40.37
N VAL A 13 56.20 10.22 -39.60
CA VAL A 13 55.86 9.97 -38.19
C VAL A 13 54.67 9.02 -38.22
N VAL A 14 54.95 7.73 -38.04
CA VAL A 14 53.93 6.72 -37.76
C VAL A 14 53.34 7.11 -36.42
N PHE A 15 52.17 7.73 -36.44
CA PHE A 15 51.31 7.79 -35.26
C PHE A 15 50.97 6.34 -34.93
N VAL A 16 51.69 5.78 -33.96
CA VAL A 16 51.24 4.60 -33.25
C VAL A 16 49.95 5.04 -32.59
N GLY A 17 48.83 4.71 -33.23
CA GLY A 17 47.51 4.87 -32.65
C GLY A 17 47.51 4.05 -31.39
N PHE A 18 47.72 4.70 -30.25
CA PHE A 18 47.26 4.18 -28.98
C PHE A 18 45.76 4.05 -29.16
N SER A 19 45.29 2.83 -29.44
CA SER A 19 43.91 2.46 -29.22
C SER A 19 43.69 2.68 -27.73
N GLN A 20 43.18 3.87 -27.39
CA GLN A 20 42.59 4.09 -26.08
C GLN A 20 41.62 2.92 -25.89
N PRO A 21 41.67 2.18 -24.76
CA PRO A 21 40.57 1.30 -24.43
C PRO A 21 39.34 2.21 -24.39
N THR A 22 38.46 2.04 -25.37
CA THR A 22 37.12 2.60 -25.29
C THR A 22 36.54 2.02 -24.01
N PHE A 23 36.45 2.85 -22.97
CA PHE A 23 35.64 2.57 -21.79
C PHE A 23 34.18 2.64 -22.24
N GLY A 24 33.81 1.66 -23.04
CA GLY A 24 32.47 1.41 -23.54
C GLY A 24 31.72 0.64 -22.47
N GLN A 25 30.56 1.20 -22.13
CA GLN A 25 29.37 0.52 -21.60
C GLN A 25 29.57 -0.99 -21.41
N GLY A 26 29.55 -1.44 -20.15
CA GLY A 26 29.72 -2.86 -19.81
C GLY A 26 28.83 -3.73 -20.68
N GLU A 27 29.46 -4.54 -21.53
CA GLU A 27 28.79 -5.47 -22.42
C GLU A 27 28.31 -6.64 -21.56
N TYR A 28 27.03 -6.63 -21.18
CA TYR A 28 26.40 -7.71 -20.45
C TYR A 28 26.24 -8.93 -21.37
N GLY A 29 26.32 -10.12 -20.81
CA GLY A 29 26.18 -11.36 -21.56
C GLY A 29 24.71 -11.77 -21.72
N THR A 30 24.51 -12.98 -22.23
CA THR A 30 23.17 -13.52 -22.54
C THR A 30 22.69 -14.57 -21.54
N ALA A 31 23.52 -14.96 -20.56
CA ALA A 31 23.17 -16.02 -19.61
C ALA A 31 22.12 -15.52 -18.61
N LYS A 32 20.98 -16.22 -18.58
CA LYS A 32 19.79 -15.87 -17.79
C LYS A 32 19.95 -16.26 -16.32
N PHE A 33 19.00 -15.82 -15.49
CA PHE A 33 18.95 -16.24 -14.10
C PHE A 33 18.97 -17.77 -13.97
N GLY A 34 19.90 -18.30 -13.18
CA GLY A 34 20.07 -19.73 -12.95
C GLY A 34 20.91 -20.47 -13.99
N GLU A 35 21.28 -19.85 -15.10
CA GLU A 35 22.16 -20.46 -16.10
C GLU A 35 23.63 -20.42 -15.66
N SER A 36 24.43 -21.33 -16.22
CA SER A 36 25.84 -21.45 -15.90
C SER A 36 26.64 -20.24 -16.36
N CYS A 37 27.59 -19.80 -15.54
CA CYS A 37 28.48 -18.69 -15.84
C CYS A 37 29.86 -18.90 -15.22
N GLU A 38 30.88 -18.24 -15.76
CA GLU A 38 32.23 -18.22 -15.20
C GLU A 38 32.59 -16.85 -14.63
N GLN A 39 32.07 -15.79 -15.26
CA GLN A 39 32.35 -14.40 -14.91
C GLN A 39 31.07 -13.56 -15.02
N ASP A 40 31.04 -12.43 -14.30
CA ASP A 40 29.85 -11.58 -14.19
C ASP A 40 29.35 -11.07 -15.55
N TYR A 41 30.26 -10.73 -16.47
CA TYR A 41 29.90 -10.24 -17.80
C TYR A 41 29.28 -11.31 -18.72
N HIS A 42 29.23 -12.59 -18.31
CA HIS A 42 28.45 -13.61 -19.04
C HIS A 42 26.95 -13.51 -18.72
N CYS A 43 26.59 -12.91 -17.59
CA CYS A 43 25.21 -12.78 -17.15
C CYS A 43 24.50 -11.59 -17.80
N ILE A 44 23.17 -11.68 -17.85
CA ILE A 44 22.28 -10.56 -18.22
C ILE A 44 22.48 -9.34 -17.33
N GLN A 45 21.94 -8.19 -17.76
CA GLN A 45 22.02 -6.94 -17.01
C GLN A 45 21.42 -7.06 -15.60
N ASN A 46 22.04 -6.37 -14.64
CA ASN A 46 21.70 -6.40 -13.20
C ASN A 46 21.78 -7.80 -12.59
N ALA A 47 22.66 -8.65 -13.11
CA ALA A 47 22.98 -9.96 -12.57
C ALA A 47 24.49 -10.15 -12.45
N PHE A 48 24.90 -11.01 -11.53
CA PHE A 48 26.28 -11.38 -11.29
C PHE A 48 26.42 -12.91 -11.24
N CYS A 49 27.63 -13.39 -11.46
CA CYS A 49 27.95 -14.81 -11.46
C CYS A 49 28.29 -15.29 -10.05
N LEU A 50 27.30 -15.88 -9.37
CA LEU A 50 27.48 -16.33 -7.98
C LEU A 50 28.42 -17.55 -7.94
N ALA A 51 29.54 -17.38 -7.22
CA ALA A 51 30.55 -18.42 -7.00
C ALA A 51 31.03 -19.10 -8.29
N GLN A 52 31.10 -18.35 -9.41
CA GLN A 52 31.51 -18.85 -10.72
C GLN A 52 30.70 -20.07 -11.17
N SER A 53 29.42 -20.11 -10.82
CA SER A 53 28.56 -21.26 -11.09
C SER A 53 27.30 -20.85 -11.83
N THR A 54 26.50 -19.95 -11.26
CA THR A 54 25.18 -19.59 -11.82
C THR A 54 24.90 -18.10 -11.71
N CYS A 55 24.23 -17.56 -12.72
CA CYS A 55 23.81 -16.17 -12.72
C CYS A 55 22.69 -15.94 -11.68
N ARG A 56 22.82 -14.85 -10.92
CA ARG A 56 21.85 -14.40 -9.93
C ARG A 56 21.64 -12.89 -10.06
N CYS A 57 20.42 -12.42 -9.86
CA CYS A 57 20.15 -10.98 -9.85
C CYS A 57 20.92 -10.30 -8.71
N GLU A 58 21.39 -9.08 -8.98
CA GLU A 58 22.05 -8.23 -8.00
C GLU A 58 21.14 -7.91 -6.80
N PRO A 59 21.70 -7.51 -5.65
CA PRO A 59 20.90 -7.04 -4.53
C PRO A 59 19.90 -5.96 -4.97
N ARG A 60 18.65 -6.07 -4.53
CA ARG A 60 17.52 -5.19 -4.93
C ARG A 60 17.05 -5.35 -6.37
N TYR A 61 17.34 -6.50 -6.98
CA TYR A 61 16.71 -6.94 -8.22
C TYR A 61 16.06 -8.31 -8.05
N LEU A 62 14.97 -8.56 -8.78
CA LEU A 62 14.29 -9.86 -8.85
C LEU A 62 14.18 -10.36 -10.29
N PRO A 63 14.29 -11.68 -10.53
CA PRO A 63 14.09 -12.22 -11.86
C PRO A 63 12.62 -12.13 -12.25
N ILE A 64 12.36 -11.79 -13.52
CA ILE A 64 11.01 -11.91 -14.07
C ILE A 64 10.64 -13.39 -14.32
N PRO A 65 9.36 -13.74 -14.50
CA PRO A 65 8.91 -15.14 -14.56
C PRO A 65 9.56 -16.01 -15.65
N ASP A 66 10.06 -15.41 -16.74
CA ASP A 66 10.75 -16.12 -17.82
C ASP A 66 12.28 -16.15 -17.66
N PHE A 67 12.79 -15.65 -16.52
CA PHE A 67 14.20 -15.55 -16.15
C PHE A 67 15.07 -14.68 -17.07
N SER A 68 14.48 -13.94 -18.02
CA SER A 68 15.22 -13.22 -19.06
C SER A 68 15.74 -11.85 -18.63
N ALA A 69 15.23 -11.30 -17.52
CA ALA A 69 15.65 -10.00 -16.99
C ALA A 69 15.62 -9.97 -15.45
N CYS A 70 16.43 -9.11 -14.88
CA CYS A 70 16.40 -8.74 -13.46
C CYS A 70 15.81 -7.33 -13.33
N ILE A 71 14.63 -7.22 -12.70
CA ILE A 71 13.90 -5.96 -12.54
C ILE A 71 14.12 -5.37 -11.14
N PRO A 72 14.09 -4.04 -11.01
CA PRO A 72 14.35 -3.36 -9.74
C PRO A 72 13.31 -3.72 -8.67
N THR A 73 13.68 -3.60 -7.40
CA THR A 73 12.80 -3.78 -6.24
C THR A 73 12.80 -2.55 -5.33
N ILE A 74 11.89 -2.57 -4.35
CA ILE A 74 11.81 -1.54 -3.32
C ILE A 74 13.14 -1.40 -2.57
N GLY A 75 13.59 -0.15 -2.44
CA GLY A 75 14.84 0.23 -1.79
C GLY A 75 16.05 0.29 -2.74
N LEU A 76 15.89 0.00 -4.04
CA LEU A 76 16.95 0.25 -5.02
C LEU A 76 17.25 1.75 -5.10
N HIS A 77 18.53 2.13 -5.10
CA HIS A 77 18.91 3.53 -5.27
C HIS A 77 18.53 4.05 -6.66
N CYS A 78 17.95 5.24 -6.73
CA CYS A 78 17.49 5.84 -7.97
C CYS A 78 17.77 7.34 -8.00
N SER A 79 17.90 7.89 -9.21
CA SER A 79 17.99 9.34 -9.44
C SER A 79 16.77 9.88 -10.18
N SER A 80 16.02 9.01 -10.85
CA SER A 80 14.75 9.33 -11.49
C SER A 80 13.84 8.11 -11.53
N ASN A 81 12.57 8.31 -11.89
CA ASN A 81 11.60 7.23 -12.04
C ASN A 81 12.01 6.17 -13.07
N VAL A 82 12.89 6.51 -14.02
CA VAL A 82 13.39 5.57 -15.04
C VAL A 82 14.16 4.42 -14.39
N ASN A 83 14.86 4.63 -13.28
CA ASN A 83 15.59 3.57 -12.58
C ASN A 83 14.66 2.51 -11.96
N CYS A 84 13.41 2.87 -11.67
CA CYS A 84 12.40 1.98 -11.10
C CYS A 84 11.50 1.35 -12.18
N THR A 85 11.85 1.51 -13.46
CA THR A 85 11.07 0.95 -14.57
C THR A 85 11.04 -0.57 -14.47
N GLY A 86 9.88 -1.17 -14.75
CA GLY A 86 9.64 -2.61 -14.56
C GLY A 86 8.95 -2.95 -13.25
N MET A 87 9.00 -2.04 -12.25
CA MET A 87 8.13 -2.13 -11.09
C MET A 87 6.73 -1.60 -11.40
N SER A 88 5.71 -2.25 -10.85
CA SER A 88 4.34 -1.74 -10.94
C SER A 88 4.10 -0.65 -9.89
N ASN A 89 3.45 0.45 -10.27
CA ASN A 89 3.03 1.53 -9.37
C ASN A 89 4.12 2.07 -8.42
N ALA A 90 5.37 2.06 -8.86
CA ALA A 90 6.52 2.59 -8.11
C ALA A 90 6.98 3.94 -8.67
N GLU A 91 7.72 4.67 -7.84
CA GLU A 91 8.39 5.92 -8.19
C GLU A 91 9.72 6.04 -7.44
N CYS A 92 10.60 6.90 -7.94
CA CYS A 92 11.82 7.26 -7.24
C CYS A 92 11.49 8.32 -6.18
N LYS A 93 11.51 7.93 -4.92
CA LYS A 93 11.19 8.79 -3.77
C LYS A 93 12.33 8.74 -2.78
N GLN A 94 12.85 9.91 -2.41
CA GLN A 94 13.99 10.03 -1.47
C GLN A 94 15.22 9.20 -1.92
N ASN A 95 15.54 9.26 -3.22
CA ASN A 95 16.64 8.53 -3.86
C ASN A 95 16.55 7.00 -3.79
N VAL A 96 15.38 6.44 -3.49
CA VAL A 96 15.12 5.01 -3.57
C VAL A 96 13.82 4.70 -4.30
N CYS A 97 13.74 3.54 -4.96
CA CYS A 97 12.50 3.05 -5.53
C CYS A 97 11.52 2.70 -4.39
N ALA A 98 10.36 3.34 -4.40
CA ALA A 98 9.30 3.15 -3.42
C ALA A 98 7.94 3.03 -4.13
N CYS A 99 6.96 2.44 -3.45
CA CYS A 99 5.59 2.46 -3.96
C CYS A 99 5.03 3.89 -3.92
N LYS A 100 4.23 4.22 -4.93
CA LYS A 100 3.45 5.47 -4.94
C LYS A 100 2.51 5.53 -3.74
N GLU A 101 2.08 6.73 -3.36
CA GLU A 101 1.32 7.00 -2.13
C GLU A 101 0.10 6.06 -1.92
N ALA A 102 -0.71 5.83 -2.95
CA ALA A 102 -1.89 4.96 -2.90
C ALA A 102 -1.58 3.45 -2.92
N PHE A 103 -0.30 3.05 -2.83
CA PHE A 103 0.14 1.67 -2.96
C PHE A 103 1.06 1.25 -1.79
N THR A 104 1.06 -0.05 -1.51
CA THR A 104 1.91 -0.73 -0.53
C THR A 104 2.73 -1.81 -1.21
N VAL A 105 3.83 -2.24 -0.57
CA VAL A 105 4.75 -3.24 -1.14
C VAL A 105 4.10 -4.61 -1.11
N ASP A 106 4.17 -5.34 -2.22
CA ASP A 106 3.83 -6.77 -2.24
C ASP A 106 4.92 -7.58 -1.53
N ILE A 107 4.59 -8.18 -0.39
CA ILE A 107 5.56 -8.97 0.40
C ILE A 107 6.05 -10.23 -0.34
N SER A 108 5.26 -10.72 -1.30
CA SER A 108 5.60 -11.89 -2.10
C SER A 108 6.43 -11.53 -3.34
N ASN A 109 6.37 -10.27 -3.75
CA ASN A 109 7.10 -9.76 -4.91
C ASN A 109 7.44 -8.28 -4.73
N SER A 110 8.63 -7.99 -4.18
CA SER A 110 9.05 -6.61 -3.90
C SER A 110 9.27 -5.72 -5.14
N SER A 111 9.07 -6.23 -6.35
CA SER A 111 8.99 -5.42 -7.58
C SER A 111 7.54 -4.99 -7.92
N ASN A 112 6.56 -5.41 -7.12
CA ASN A 112 5.15 -5.13 -7.32
C ASN A 112 4.61 -4.26 -6.17
N CYS A 113 3.81 -3.25 -6.50
CA CYS A 113 3.11 -2.42 -5.53
C CYS A 113 1.59 -2.61 -5.67
N LEU A 114 0.96 -3.07 -4.59
CA LEU A 114 -0.47 -3.35 -4.51
C LEU A 114 -1.24 -2.11 -4.03
N PRO A 115 -2.48 -1.88 -4.50
CA PRO A 115 -3.31 -0.79 -3.99
C PRO A 115 -3.47 -0.90 -2.47
N ARG A 116 -3.40 0.23 -1.78
CA ARG A 116 -3.74 0.29 -0.35
C ARG A 116 -5.23 0.00 -0.15
N PRO A 117 -5.60 -0.64 0.97
CA PRO A 117 -7.00 -0.78 1.37
C PRO A 117 -7.67 0.59 1.47
N VAL A 118 -8.91 0.70 1.00
CA VAL A 118 -9.75 1.90 1.11
C VAL A 118 -11.07 1.61 1.84
N ALA A 119 -11.43 0.34 1.99
CA ALA A 119 -12.63 -0.10 2.68
C ALA A 119 -12.43 -1.40 3.47
N GLU A 120 -13.41 -1.71 4.31
CA GLU A 120 -13.48 -3.02 4.96
C GLU A 120 -13.65 -4.14 3.92
N ASN A 121 -13.01 -5.28 4.17
CA ASN A 121 -12.88 -6.43 3.28
C ASN A 121 -12.00 -6.22 2.04
N ASP A 122 -11.27 -5.11 1.94
CA ASP A 122 -10.20 -4.99 0.96
C ASP A 122 -9.05 -5.93 1.29
N ARG A 123 -8.31 -6.33 0.25
CA ARG A 123 -7.17 -7.25 0.38
C ARG A 123 -6.00 -6.58 1.10
N CYS A 124 -5.33 -7.34 1.94
CA CYS A 124 -4.12 -6.92 2.67
C CYS A 124 -3.15 -8.07 2.81
N GLN A 125 -1.88 -7.75 3.05
CA GLN A 125 -0.83 -8.75 3.33
C GLN A 125 -0.27 -8.60 4.75
N ARG A 126 -0.34 -7.39 5.31
CA ARG A 126 0.17 -7.08 6.65
C ARG A 126 -0.84 -6.23 7.43
N ASN A 127 -0.72 -6.25 8.75
CA ASN A 127 -1.61 -5.47 9.62
C ASN A 127 -1.47 -3.96 9.41
N ASP A 128 -0.25 -3.48 9.16
CA ASP A 128 0.01 -2.06 8.93
C ASP A 128 -0.66 -1.54 7.64
N ASP A 129 -0.88 -2.39 6.64
CA ASP A 129 -1.65 -2.00 5.44
C ASP A 129 -3.08 -1.53 5.82
N CYS A 130 -3.73 -2.21 6.77
CA CYS A 130 -5.07 -1.85 7.25
C CYS A 130 -5.04 -0.77 8.34
N THR A 131 -4.06 -0.82 9.25
CA THR A 131 -3.93 0.17 10.32
C THR A 131 -3.61 1.56 9.77
N ASP A 132 -2.74 1.67 8.76
CA ASP A 132 -2.41 2.95 8.15
C ASP A 132 -3.58 3.51 7.32
N SER A 133 -4.28 2.66 6.58
CA SER A 133 -5.40 3.08 5.71
C SER A 133 -6.71 3.34 6.46
N LEU A 134 -7.07 2.45 7.40
CA LEU A 134 -8.40 2.42 8.02
C LEU A 134 -8.36 2.69 9.53
N GLN A 135 -7.17 2.98 10.08
CA GLN A 135 -6.90 3.22 11.49
C GLN A 135 -7.14 2.01 12.39
N ARG A 136 -8.37 1.85 12.89
CA ARG A 136 -8.73 0.80 13.87
C ARG A 136 -9.07 -0.51 13.17
N ALA A 137 -8.17 -0.99 12.32
CA ALA A 137 -8.35 -2.20 11.52
C ALA A 137 -7.09 -3.08 11.50
N LEU A 138 -7.29 -4.39 11.31
CA LEU A 138 -6.23 -5.38 11.16
C LEU A 138 -6.45 -6.22 9.90
N CYS A 139 -5.38 -6.85 9.44
CA CYS A 139 -5.44 -7.79 8.32
C CYS A 139 -5.75 -9.19 8.85
N ILE A 140 -6.98 -9.63 8.67
CA ILE A 140 -7.47 -10.93 9.15
C ILE A 140 -7.85 -11.79 7.95
N ASN A 141 -7.17 -12.92 7.80
CA ASN A 141 -7.36 -13.83 6.65
C ASN A 141 -7.18 -13.14 5.29
N GLY A 142 -6.23 -12.20 5.21
CA GLY A 142 -5.94 -11.46 3.98
C GLY A 142 -6.94 -10.36 3.64
N LEU A 143 -7.86 -10.03 4.54
CA LEU A 143 -8.86 -8.97 4.38
C LEU A 143 -8.79 -7.99 5.55
N CYS A 144 -8.94 -6.70 5.26
CA CYS A 144 -9.03 -5.69 6.31
C CYS A 144 -10.35 -5.79 7.07
N GLN A 145 -10.27 -5.85 8.40
CA GLN A 145 -11.43 -5.90 9.28
C GLN A 145 -11.26 -4.91 10.41
N CYS A 146 -12.33 -4.20 10.77
CA CYS A 146 -12.29 -3.31 11.92
C CYS A 146 -12.05 -4.11 13.21
N LEU A 147 -11.35 -3.49 14.16
CA LEU A 147 -11.20 -4.02 15.51
C LEU A 147 -12.56 -4.21 16.19
N THR A 148 -12.60 -5.06 17.21
CA THR A 148 -13.80 -5.22 18.03
C THR A 148 -14.28 -3.87 18.57
N SER A 149 -15.60 -3.70 18.61
CA SER A 149 -16.27 -2.44 19.01
C SER A 149 -16.00 -1.24 18.08
N HIS A 150 -15.53 -1.48 16.86
CA HIS A 150 -15.43 -0.49 15.80
C HIS A 150 -16.18 -0.99 14.57
N HIS A 151 -16.61 -0.07 13.71
CA HIS A 151 -17.22 -0.38 12.43
C HIS A 151 -16.72 0.58 11.36
N PHE A 152 -16.75 0.14 10.12
CA PHE A 152 -16.35 0.97 8.98
C PHE A 152 -17.47 1.94 8.61
N THR A 153 -17.11 3.19 8.34
CA THR A 153 -18.03 4.20 7.82
C THR A 153 -17.46 4.89 6.59
N LEU A 154 -18.30 5.03 5.56
CA LEU A 154 -17.96 5.75 4.33
C LEU A 154 -17.77 7.26 4.57
N THR A 155 -18.34 7.81 5.64
CA THR A 155 -18.23 9.24 5.95
C THR A 155 -16.79 9.65 6.25
N THR A 156 -16.06 8.82 6.99
CA THR A 156 -14.64 9.08 7.31
C THR A 156 -13.69 8.19 6.49
N GLY A 157 -14.20 7.15 5.84
CA GLY A 157 -13.36 6.14 5.15
C GLY A 157 -12.52 5.30 6.11
N THR A 158 -12.88 5.24 7.39
CA THR A 158 -12.09 4.56 8.44
C THR A 158 -12.97 3.79 9.42
N CYS A 159 -12.34 2.97 10.26
CA CYS A 159 -13.02 2.27 11.35
C CYS A 159 -13.18 3.20 12.56
N VAL A 160 -14.43 3.53 12.88
CA VAL A 160 -14.80 4.40 14.01
C VAL A 160 -15.38 3.58 15.16
N LYS A 161 -15.29 4.11 16.39
CA LYS A 161 -15.85 3.43 17.57
C LYS A 161 -17.37 3.30 17.43
N SER A 162 -17.88 2.09 17.60
CA SER A 162 -19.31 1.79 17.56
C SER A 162 -20.00 2.23 18.86
N SER A 163 -21.11 2.95 18.71
CA SER A 163 -22.01 3.34 19.80
C SER A 163 -23.37 2.71 19.57
N GLY A 164 -23.87 1.94 20.54
CA GLY A 164 -25.16 1.26 20.45
C GLY A 164 -26.32 2.19 20.80
N VAL A 165 -27.54 1.65 20.76
CA VAL A 165 -28.76 2.38 21.16
C VAL A 165 -28.62 2.91 22.59
N LEU A 166 -28.97 4.18 22.81
CA LEU A 166 -28.81 4.94 24.06
C LEU A 166 -27.37 5.20 24.51
N ASP A 167 -26.35 4.77 23.77
CA ASP A 167 -24.98 5.19 24.05
C ASP A 167 -24.75 6.64 23.60
N THR A 168 -23.76 7.28 24.21
CA THR A 168 -23.35 8.65 23.88
C THR A 168 -22.72 8.73 22.50
N CYS A 169 -23.07 9.75 21.73
CA CYS A 169 -22.53 9.99 20.39
C CYS A 169 -22.32 11.50 20.14
N GLU A 170 -21.48 11.78 19.14
CA GLU A 170 -21.22 13.12 18.60
C GLU A 170 -21.79 13.28 17.19
N ALA A 171 -21.87 12.19 16.42
CA ALA A 171 -22.35 12.19 15.04
C ALA A 171 -23.03 10.87 14.67
N ASP A 172 -23.93 10.92 13.69
CA ASP A 172 -24.72 9.79 13.21
C ASP A 172 -23.86 8.57 12.85
N TYR A 173 -22.73 8.78 12.17
CA TYR A 173 -21.85 7.71 11.72
C TYR A 173 -21.18 6.91 12.86
N GLN A 174 -21.30 7.33 14.12
CA GLN A 174 -20.82 6.57 15.27
C GLN A 174 -21.87 5.55 15.75
N CYS A 175 -23.14 5.82 15.47
CA CYS A 175 -24.25 4.99 15.90
C CYS A 175 -24.33 3.73 15.03
N PHE A 176 -24.09 2.57 15.63
CA PHE A 176 -23.97 1.32 14.93
C PHE A 176 -24.92 0.27 15.50
N SER A 177 -25.72 -0.32 14.62
CA SER A 177 -26.49 -1.51 14.94
C SER A 177 -25.79 -2.73 14.33
N PRO A 178 -25.61 -3.83 15.09
CA PRO A 178 -25.15 -5.10 14.52
C PRO A 178 -26.16 -5.68 13.51
N ASP A 179 -27.37 -5.13 13.44
CA ASP A 179 -28.34 -5.42 12.38
C ASP A 179 -27.91 -4.81 11.05
N LYS A 180 -27.24 -5.61 10.22
CA LYS A 180 -26.84 -5.20 8.86
C LYS A 180 -28.02 -5.00 7.91
N ALA A 181 -29.26 -5.27 8.33
CA ALA A 181 -30.44 -5.10 7.48
C ALA A 181 -30.75 -3.63 7.17
N ASP A 182 -30.37 -2.71 8.05
CA ASP A 182 -30.59 -1.27 7.87
C ASP A 182 -29.43 -0.44 8.48
N PRO A 183 -28.43 -0.06 7.68
CA PRO A 183 -27.29 0.71 8.16
C PRO A 183 -27.67 2.13 8.62
N ASP A 184 -28.83 2.64 8.18
CA ASP A 184 -29.37 3.96 8.52
C ASP A 184 -30.42 3.89 9.65
N LEU A 185 -30.43 2.82 10.44
CA LEU A 185 -31.41 2.60 11.51
C LEU A 185 -31.30 3.62 12.65
N LEU A 186 -30.07 4.05 12.97
CA LEU A 186 -29.76 4.90 14.12
C LEU A 186 -29.29 6.29 13.67
N GLU A 187 -29.62 7.30 14.48
CA GLU A 187 -29.13 8.67 14.36
C GLU A 187 -28.63 9.15 15.73
N CYS A 188 -27.68 10.09 15.71
CA CYS A 188 -27.23 10.74 16.92
C CYS A 188 -28.15 11.93 17.22
N ARG A 189 -29.06 11.75 18.19
CA ARG A 189 -30.04 12.79 18.57
C ARG A 189 -29.96 13.07 20.06
N GLU A 190 -29.71 14.34 20.41
CA GLU A 190 -29.48 14.78 21.79
C GLU A 190 -28.29 14.07 22.45
N ARG A 191 -27.20 13.88 21.69
CA ARG A 191 -25.98 13.14 22.10
C ARG A 191 -26.19 11.68 22.47
N LEU A 192 -27.32 11.08 22.06
CA LEU A 192 -27.59 9.66 22.27
C LEU A 192 -27.96 9.03 20.94
N CYS A 193 -27.50 7.81 20.71
CA CYS A 193 -27.93 7.03 19.55
C CYS A 193 -29.38 6.61 19.73
N LYS A 194 -30.26 7.10 18.85
CA LYS A 194 -31.69 6.82 18.85
C LYS A 194 -32.09 6.26 17.50
N CYS A 195 -33.18 5.49 17.49
CA CYS A 195 -33.73 5.00 16.24
C CYS A 195 -34.31 6.15 15.43
N ARG A 196 -34.03 6.14 14.13
CA ARG A 196 -34.63 7.10 13.20
C ARG A 196 -36.16 6.93 13.19
N PRO A 197 -36.93 8.02 13.14
CA PRO A 197 -38.39 7.95 13.09
C PRO A 197 -38.88 7.08 11.93
N GLY A 198 -39.87 6.21 12.19
CA GLY A 198 -40.46 5.34 11.18
C GLY A 198 -39.67 4.08 10.84
N LYS A 199 -38.48 3.88 11.44
CA LYS A 199 -37.74 2.61 11.35
C LYS A 199 -38.11 1.68 12.50
N SER A 200 -38.38 0.41 12.18
CA SER A 200 -38.62 -0.65 13.16
C SER A 200 -37.61 -1.77 12.98
N SER A 201 -37.00 -2.20 14.09
CA SER A 201 -36.06 -3.33 14.15
C SER A 201 -36.13 -3.92 15.55
N LYS A 202 -35.66 -5.16 15.72
CA LYS A 202 -35.53 -5.81 17.04
C LYS A 202 -34.84 -4.92 18.07
N TYR A 203 -33.89 -4.09 17.63
CA TYR A 203 -33.13 -3.16 18.48
C TYR A 203 -33.85 -1.84 18.76
N CYS A 204 -34.90 -1.53 18.00
CA CYS A 204 -35.70 -0.31 18.09
C CYS A 204 -37.09 -0.53 18.70
N ASN A 205 -37.46 -1.77 19.02
CA ASN A 205 -38.77 -2.15 19.58
C ASN A 205 -38.93 -1.79 21.07
N GLY A 206 -38.17 -0.80 21.57
CA GLY A 206 -38.03 -0.46 22.98
C GLY A 206 -38.40 0.98 23.36
N ALA A 207 -39.17 1.70 22.54
CA ALA A 207 -39.76 2.96 22.98
C ALA A 207 -41.20 2.72 23.48
N PRO A 208 -41.50 2.88 24.79
CA PRO A 208 -42.83 3.32 25.15
C PRO A 208 -42.99 4.71 24.53
N SER A 209 -43.92 4.83 23.59
CA SER A 209 -44.47 6.14 23.25
C SER A 209 -45.05 6.71 24.54
N ASN A 210 -44.32 7.59 25.22
CA ASN A 210 -44.88 8.39 26.30
C ASN A 210 -45.83 9.42 25.69
N SER A 211 -46.97 8.95 25.17
CA SER A 211 -48.19 9.74 25.06
C SER A 211 -48.75 9.88 26.47
N ALA A 212 -48.24 10.89 27.19
CA ALA A 212 -48.95 11.66 28.21
C ALA A 212 -49.94 10.91 29.11
N THR A 213 -49.49 10.14 30.11
CA THR A 213 -50.34 9.75 31.27
C THR A 213 -49.53 9.45 32.54
N MET A 214 -48.69 10.39 33.00
CA MET A 214 -48.07 10.30 34.35
C MET A 214 -48.36 11.56 35.18
N LEU A 215 -49.65 11.94 35.26
CA LEU A 215 -50.14 12.96 36.20
C LEU A 215 -51.31 12.49 37.08
N ALA A 216 -51.79 11.26 36.94
CA ALA A 216 -53.03 10.83 37.61
C ALA A 216 -52.85 10.05 38.93
N VAL A 217 -51.65 9.57 39.27
CA VAL A 217 -51.49 8.64 40.43
C VAL A 217 -51.20 9.36 41.76
N VAL A 218 -50.78 10.63 41.74
CA VAL A 218 -50.45 11.37 42.98
C VAL A 218 -51.67 11.99 43.66
N PHE A 219 -52.76 12.29 42.93
CA PHE A 219 -53.95 12.93 43.52
C PHE A 219 -54.87 11.98 44.30
N LEU A 220 -54.81 10.66 44.05
CA LEU A 220 -55.68 9.69 44.75
C LEU A 220 -55.17 9.28 46.14
N PHE A 221 -53.93 9.61 46.49
CA PHE A 221 -53.41 9.36 47.84
C PHE A 221 -53.66 10.51 48.82
N PHE A 222 -53.81 11.75 48.34
CA PHE A 222 -54.01 12.91 49.22
C PHE A 222 -55.45 13.07 49.74
N THR A 223 -56.46 12.52 49.06
CA THR A 223 -57.86 12.60 49.53
C THR A 223 -58.19 11.62 50.66
N LYS A 224 -57.28 10.69 50.98
CA LYS A 224 -57.46 9.73 52.10
C LYS A 224 -56.84 10.19 53.43
N TYR A 225 -56.14 11.32 53.46
CA TYR A 225 -55.43 11.82 54.65
C TYR A 225 -55.93 13.18 55.18
N LEU A 226 -57.02 13.72 54.61
CA LEU A 226 -57.72 14.88 55.14
C LEU A 226 -59.15 14.46 55.52
N THR A 227 -59.26 13.69 56.60
CA THR A 227 -60.48 13.56 57.42
C THR A 227 -60.16 14.09 58.80
#